data_AF-A0AAW5LC52-F1
#
_entry.id   AF-A0AAW5LC52-F1
#
_cell.length_a   1.000
_cell.length_b   1.000
_cell.length_c   1.000
_cell.angle_alpha   90.00
_cell.angle_beta   90.00
_cell.angle_gamma   90.00
#
_symmetry.space_group_name_H-M   'P 1'
#
loop_
_entity.id
_entity.type
_entity.pdbx_description
1 polymer ?
#
loop_
_entity_poly.entity_id
_entity_poly.type
_entity_poly.pdbx_seq_one_letter_code
_entity_poly.pdbx_strand_id
1 'polypeptide(L)'
;MKNTEMPLWKRMGSPANSKAELTDLRHTLSTSPQFSQQLQDFLYSEYLATHAYARNEGNAILRDQYLHYANALAEVAKKLFEETKQIPTTEMPSRV
;
A
#
# COMPACT_ATOMS: atom_id res chain seq x y z
N MET A 1 -23.18 1.60 9.36
CA MET A 1 -22.43 1.36 10.62
C MET A 1 -20.95 1.25 10.26
N LYS A 2 -20.08 2.01 10.94
CA LYS A 2 -18.63 1.97 10.67
C LYS A 2 -18.11 0.60 11.13
N ASN A 3 -17.38 -0.10 10.28
CA ASN A 3 -16.84 -1.44 10.52
C ASN A 3 -15.70 -1.46 11.57
N THR A 4 -15.58 -0.41 12.38
CA THR A 4 -14.44 -0.11 13.24
C THR A 4 -14.37 -0.93 14.52
N GLU A 5 -15.42 -1.65 14.90
CA GLU A 5 -15.44 -2.46 16.13
C GLU A 5 -14.84 -3.87 15.97
N MET A 6 -14.60 -4.31 14.73
CA MET A 6 -14.00 -5.63 14.48
C MET A 6 -12.46 -5.59 14.45
N PRO A 7 -11.79 -6.66 14.91
CA PRO A 7 -10.35 -6.84 14.70
C PRO A 7 -9.98 -6.70 13.22
N LEU A 8 -8.85 -6.04 12.94
CA LEU A 8 -8.40 -5.72 11.57
C LEU A 8 -8.41 -6.93 10.64
N TRP A 9 -7.95 -8.10 11.11
CA TRP A 9 -7.92 -9.32 10.31
C TRP A 9 -9.31 -9.83 9.87
N LYS A 10 -10.36 -9.58 10.68
CA LYS A 10 -11.75 -9.93 10.32
C LYS A 10 -12.32 -8.96 9.29
N ARG A 11 -11.94 -7.68 9.37
CA ARG A 11 -12.36 -6.65 8.41
C ARG A 11 -11.80 -6.90 7.02
N MET A 12 -10.63 -7.52 6.90
CA MET A 12 -10.07 -7.94 5.60
C MET A 12 -11.00 -8.92 4.85
N GLY A 13 -11.81 -9.70 5.56
CA GLY A 13 -12.78 -10.64 4.96
C GLY A 13 -14.14 -10.02 4.62
N SER A 14 -14.38 -8.74 4.94
CA SER A 14 -15.65 -8.04 4.67
C SER A 14 -15.39 -6.57 4.33
N PRO A 15 -15.13 -6.25 3.05
CA PRO A 15 -14.61 -4.95 2.63
C PRO A 15 -15.69 -3.85 2.54
N ALA A 16 -16.64 -3.79 3.48
CA ALA A 16 -17.59 -2.68 3.54
C ALA A 16 -16.86 -1.41 4.00
N ASN A 17 -17.00 -0.32 3.23
CA ASN A 17 -16.42 1.02 3.46
C ASN A 17 -14.89 1.16 3.31
N SER A 18 -14.22 0.25 2.61
CA SER A 18 -12.76 0.26 2.40
C SER A 18 -12.20 1.55 1.77
N LYS A 19 -12.96 2.24 0.92
CA LYS A 19 -12.51 3.45 0.22
C LYS A 19 -12.32 4.65 1.15
N ALA A 20 -13.22 4.86 2.11
CA ALA A 20 -13.12 5.97 3.05
C ALA A 20 -11.92 5.78 3.98
N GLU A 21 -11.76 4.56 4.51
CA GLU A 21 -10.65 4.19 5.39
C GLU A 21 -9.29 4.32 4.70
N LEU A 22 -9.20 3.92 3.43
CA LEU A 22 -7.99 4.10 2.61
C LEU A 22 -7.63 5.58 2.45
N THR A 23 -8.63 6.45 2.30
CA THR A 23 -8.43 7.89 2.13
C THR A 23 -7.88 8.52 3.41
N ASP A 24 -8.47 8.18 4.55
CA ASP A 24 -8.00 8.66 5.87
C ASP A 24 -6.58 8.17 6.18
N LEU A 25 -6.27 6.92 5.84
CA LEU A 25 -4.93 6.35 6.02
C LEU A 25 -3.89 7.07 5.16
N ARG A 26 -4.20 7.33 3.88
CA ARG A 26 -3.31 8.09 2.99
C ARG A 26 -3.08 9.51 3.48
N HIS A 27 -4.12 10.17 3.98
CA HIS A 27 -3.97 11.48 4.61
C HIS A 27 -3.01 11.42 5.80
N THR A 28 -3.21 10.46 6.70
CA THR A 28 -2.34 10.25 7.88
C THR A 28 -0.88 10.01 7.49
N LEU A 29 -0.64 9.20 6.45
CA LEU A 29 0.71 8.96 5.92
C LEU A 29 1.33 10.23 5.33
N SER A 30 0.55 11.08 4.68
CA SER A 30 1.05 12.35 4.12
C SER A 30 1.41 13.39 5.20
N THR A 31 0.75 13.36 6.35
CA THR A 31 0.95 14.37 7.42
C THR A 31 1.95 13.93 8.49
N SER A 32 2.33 12.65 8.53
CA SER A 32 3.31 12.11 9.48
C SER A 32 4.52 11.51 8.77
N PRO A 33 5.57 12.31 8.50
CA PRO A 33 6.77 11.85 7.78
C PRO A 33 7.45 10.67 8.45
N GLN A 34 7.50 10.65 9.79
CA GLN A 34 8.11 9.56 10.55
C GLN A 34 7.35 8.24 10.35
N PHE A 35 6.02 8.25 10.43
CA PHE A 35 5.21 7.05 10.25
C PHE A 35 5.24 6.58 8.79
N SER A 36 5.26 7.52 7.84
CA SER A 36 5.43 7.22 6.41
C SER A 36 6.74 6.51 6.13
N GLN A 37 7.87 7.02 6.68
CA GLN A 37 9.18 6.40 6.50
C GLN A 37 9.23 5.00 7.13
N GLN A 38 8.75 4.84 8.36
CA GLN A 38 8.71 3.53 9.04
C GLN A 38 7.89 2.50 8.26
N LEU A 39 6.76 2.91 7.68
CA LEU A 39 5.95 2.02 6.85
C LEU A 39 6.65 1.65 5.54
N GLN A 40 7.35 2.59 4.90
CA GLN A 40 8.16 2.31 3.71
C GLN A 40 9.31 1.32 4.03
N ASP A 41 10.04 1.54 5.12
CA ASP A 41 11.13 0.68 5.57
C ASP A 41 10.62 -0.74 5.90
N PHE A 42 9.45 -0.84 6.55
CA PHE A 42 8.80 -2.11 6.83
C PHE A 42 8.44 -2.86 5.54
N LEU A 43 7.74 -2.20 4.60
CA LEU A 43 7.32 -2.83 3.34
C LEU A 43 8.53 -3.26 2.49
N TYR A 44 9.59 -2.45 2.47
CA TYR A 44 10.82 -2.79 1.78
C TYR A 44 11.52 -4.01 2.42
N SER A 45 11.60 -4.05 3.74
CA SER A 45 12.19 -5.17 4.48
C SER A 45 11.40 -6.48 4.23
N GLU A 46 10.07 -6.41 4.25
CA GLU A 46 9.20 -7.57 4.00
C GLU A 46 9.32 -8.06 2.55
N TYR A 47 9.40 -7.13 1.59
CA TYR A 47 9.68 -7.44 0.19
C TYR A 47 11.00 -8.21 0.03
N LEU A 48 12.09 -7.74 0.66
CA LEU A 48 13.39 -8.40 0.61
C LEU A 48 13.36 -9.79 1.26
N ALA A 49 12.71 -9.92 2.42
CA ALA A 49 12.56 -11.20 3.12
C ALA A 49 11.81 -12.21 2.26
N THR A 50 10.71 -11.78 1.65
CA THR A 50 9.90 -12.63 0.76
C THR A 50 10.69 -13.08 -0.47
N HIS A 51 11.47 -12.18 -1.09
CA HIS A 51 12.37 -12.57 -2.18
C HIS A 51 13.46 -13.54 -1.74
N ALA A 52 13.97 -13.40 -0.51
CA ALA A 52 14.92 -14.36 0.04
C ALA A 52 14.27 -15.75 0.21
N TYR A 53 13.03 -15.82 0.70
CA TYR A 53 12.28 -17.08 0.77
C TYR A 53 12.08 -17.70 -0.62
N ALA A 54 11.65 -16.91 -1.61
CA ALA A 54 11.49 -17.39 -2.98
C ALA A 54 12.78 -17.96 -3.57
N ARG A 55 13.94 -17.35 -3.29
CA ARG A 55 15.26 -17.84 -3.79
C ARG A 55 15.67 -19.18 -3.19
N ASN A 56 15.31 -19.40 -1.92
CA ASN A 56 15.69 -20.61 -1.18
C ASN A 56 14.65 -21.73 -1.26
N GLU A 57 13.48 -21.45 -1.86
CA GLU A 57 12.37 -22.41 -1.95
C GLU A 57 12.58 -23.42 -3.09
N GLY A 58 12.60 -24.70 -2.73
CA GLY A 58 12.75 -25.82 -3.67
C GLY A 58 11.44 -26.22 -4.36
N ASN A 59 10.29 -25.89 -3.76
CA ASN A 59 8.98 -26.13 -4.34
C ASN A 59 8.58 -24.98 -5.29
N ALA A 60 8.41 -25.29 -6.57
CA ALA A 60 8.08 -24.29 -7.59
C ALA A 60 6.77 -23.53 -7.30
N ILE A 61 5.76 -24.18 -6.72
CA ILE A 61 4.46 -23.55 -6.40
C ILE A 61 4.63 -22.55 -5.25
N LEU A 62 5.33 -22.95 -4.19
CA LEU A 62 5.56 -22.06 -3.05
C LEU A 62 6.45 -20.87 -3.43
N ARG A 63 7.47 -21.11 -4.25
CA ARG A 63 8.30 -20.03 -4.81
C ARG A 63 7.48 -19.01 -5.57
N ASP A 64 6.56 -19.46 -6.42
CA ASP A 64 5.67 -18.59 -7.18
C ASP A 64 4.75 -17.79 -6.27
N GLN A 65 4.20 -18.41 -5.21
CA GLN A 65 3.41 -17.72 -4.18
C GLN A 65 4.21 -16.62 -3.47
N TYR A 66 5.47 -16.88 -3.09
CA TYR A 66 6.34 -15.86 -2.50
C TYR A 66 6.59 -14.71 -3.48
N LEU A 67 6.87 -14.99 -4.75
CA LEU A 67 7.06 -13.93 -5.75
C LEU A 67 5.78 -13.11 -5.95
N HIS A 68 4.62 -13.75 -6.00
CA HIS A 68 3.33 -13.06 -6.06
C HIS A 68 3.11 -12.14 -4.86
N TYR A 69 3.43 -12.61 -3.65
CA TYR A 69 3.33 -11.80 -2.43
C TYR A 69 4.28 -10.59 -2.47
N ALA A 70 5.55 -10.79 -2.84
CA ALA A 70 6.52 -9.71 -2.96
C ALA A 70 6.08 -8.65 -3.98
N ASN A 71 5.58 -9.07 -5.15
CA ASN A 71 5.05 -8.16 -6.16
C ASN A 71 3.82 -7.39 -5.67
N ALA A 72 2.92 -8.04 -4.92
CA ALA A 72 1.77 -7.37 -4.32
C ALA A 72 2.18 -6.30 -3.30
N LEU A 73 3.21 -6.55 -2.48
CA LEU A 73 3.78 -5.57 -1.56
C LEU A 73 4.34 -4.35 -2.32
N ALA A 74 5.09 -4.57 -3.39
CA ALA A 74 5.65 -3.50 -4.22
C ALA A 74 4.55 -2.62 -4.84
N GLU A 75 3.48 -3.23 -5.36
CA GLU A 75 2.32 -2.51 -5.91
C GLU A 75 1.58 -1.69 -4.86
N VAL A 76 1.44 -2.21 -3.65
CA VAL A 76 0.83 -1.47 -2.53
C VAL A 76 1.70 -0.30 -2.13
N ALA A 77 3.01 -0.49 -1.98
CA ALA A 77 3.95 0.58 -1.67
C ALA A 77 3.87 1.71 -2.72
N LYS A 78 3.90 1.35 -4.00
CA LYS A 78 3.73 2.30 -5.11
C LYS A 78 2.42 3.10 -4.98
N LYS A 79 1.29 2.42 -4.75
CA LYS A 79 -0.02 3.09 -4.59
C LYS A 79 -0.14 3.98 -3.34
N LEU A 80 0.71 3.81 -2.35
CA LEU A 80 0.70 4.60 -1.12
C LEU A 80 1.64 5.80 -1.18
N PHE A 81 2.80 5.64 -1.83
CA PHE A 81 3.91 6.61 -1.74
C PHE A 81 4.37 7.19 -3.07
N GLU A 82 4.00 6.59 -4.21
CA GLU A 82 4.28 7.23 -5.50
C GLU A 82 3.45 8.51 -5.56
N GLU A 83 4.13 9.65 -5.66
CA GLU A 83 3.50 10.93 -5.88
C GLU A 83 2.59 10.79 -7.10
N THR A 84 1.27 10.86 -6.90
CA THR A 84 0.35 11.08 -8.02
C THR A 84 0.83 12.37 -8.65
N LYS A 85 1.53 12.26 -9.80
CA LYS A 85 1.93 13.40 -10.63
C LYS A 85 0.71 14.31 -10.68
N GLN A 86 0.79 15.44 -9.99
CA GLN A 86 -0.23 16.45 -10.09
C GLN A 86 -0.26 16.81 -11.56
N ILE A 87 -1.35 16.47 -12.25
CA ILE A 87 -1.61 16.99 -13.58
C ILE A 87 -1.62 18.50 -13.37
N PRO A 88 -0.70 19.27 -13.97
CA PRO A 88 -0.71 20.71 -13.80
C PRO A 88 -2.06 21.18 -14.28
N THR A 89 -2.87 21.72 -13.38
CA THR A 89 -4.10 22.41 -13.76
C THR A 89 -3.63 23.64 -14.50
N THR A 90 -3.56 23.57 -15.83
CA THR A 90 -3.35 24.73 -16.69
C THR A 90 -4.42 25.73 -16.32
N GLU A 91 -4.01 26.79 -15.62
CA GLU A 91 -4.85 27.94 -15.35
C GLU A 91 -5.34 28.47 -16.71
N MET A 92 -6.63 28.29 -16.98
CA MET A 92 -7.26 28.99 -18.10
C MET A 92 -7.20 30.49 -17.77
N PRO A 93 -6.56 31.33 -18.60
CA PRO A 93 -6.56 32.76 -18.37
C PRO A 93 -7.99 33.27 -18.46
N SER A 94 -8.47 33.86 -17.36
CA SER A 94 -9.70 34.64 -17.34
C SER A 94 -9.61 35.74 -18.38
N ARG A 95 -10.43 35.65 -19.44
CA ARG A 95 -10.64 36.76 -20.35
C ARG A 95 -11.54 37.78 -19.65
N VAL A 96 -10.96 38.94 -19.36
CA VAL A 96 -11.66 40.21 -19.11
C VAL A 96 -12.10 40.78 -20.45
#